data_AF-U7H402-F1
#
_entry.id   AF-U7H402-F1
#
_cell.length_a   1.000
_cell.length_b   1.000
_cell.length_c   1.000
_cell.angle_alpha   90.00
_cell.angle_beta   90.00
_cell.angle_gamma   90.00
#
_symmetry.space_group_name_H-M   'P 1'
#
loop_
_entity.id
_entity.type
_entity.pdbx_description
1 polymer ?
#
loop_
_entity_poly.entity_id
_entity_poly.type
_entity_poly.pdbx_seq_one_letter_code
_entity_poly.pdbx_strand_id
1 'polypeptide(L)'
;MFRTLKTGIFAFTALFTFLVVYSQSVSVSAEENVSLPPEVEAINKHPATAKPVNFDSENIDHYRTIAAELGMDYDKSYGYREWADSKRQNEIGIAGHYEMLNFSTEGDPDDQQAMYASMREPHHWESFYFSNHDVTMLYVIKPAEAGRSLVKIIKVERGRVPEIHQ
;
A
#
# COMPACT_ATOMS: atom_id res chain seq x y z
N MET A 1 33.61 -49.42 -53.81
CA MET A 1 34.46 -49.14 -52.63
C MET A 1 34.40 -47.63 -52.38
N PHE A 2 34.09 -47.23 -51.14
CA PHE A 2 33.89 -45.88 -50.58
C PHE A 2 32.79 -44.97 -51.18
N ARG A 3 31.58 -45.12 -50.62
CA ARG A 3 30.59 -44.05 -50.45
C ARG A 3 30.59 -43.65 -48.97
N THR A 4 31.11 -42.48 -48.62
CA THR A 4 30.84 -41.82 -47.34
C THR A 4 30.97 -40.33 -47.52
N LEU A 5 29.87 -39.67 -47.91
CA LEU A 5 29.65 -38.28 -47.57
C LEU A 5 28.16 -37.99 -47.66
N LYS A 6 27.68 -37.18 -46.72
CA LYS A 6 26.31 -36.62 -46.60
C LYS A 6 25.31 -37.47 -45.81
N THR A 7 25.35 -37.32 -44.49
CA THR A 7 24.11 -37.12 -43.69
C THR A 7 24.39 -36.56 -42.28
N GLY A 8 25.51 -35.84 -42.09
CA GLY A 8 25.83 -35.16 -40.83
C GLY A 8 25.18 -33.78 -40.65
N ILE A 9 24.07 -33.49 -41.34
CA ILE A 9 23.46 -32.14 -41.35
C ILE A 9 22.00 -32.14 -40.86
N PHE A 10 21.37 -33.30 -40.65
CA PHE A 10 19.95 -33.35 -40.24
C PHE A 10 19.69 -33.44 -38.73
N ALA A 11 20.73 -33.65 -37.90
CA ALA A 11 20.53 -33.77 -36.45
C ALA A 11 20.62 -32.44 -35.68
N PHE A 12 21.16 -31.38 -36.29
CA PHE A 12 21.42 -30.12 -35.57
C PHE A 12 20.25 -29.11 -35.63
N THR A 13 19.35 -29.23 -36.60
CA THR A 13 18.24 -28.28 -36.76
C THR A 13 16.99 -28.63 -35.97
N ALA A 14 16.81 -29.88 -35.52
CA ALA A 14 15.67 -30.28 -34.71
C ALA A 14 15.82 -29.92 -33.21
N LEU A 15 17.06 -29.82 -32.71
CA LEU A 15 17.32 -29.49 -31.30
C LEU A 15 17.23 -27.98 -31.02
N PHE A 16 17.46 -27.14 -32.04
CA PHE A 16 17.45 -25.68 -31.87
C PHE A 16 16.04 -25.07 -31.91
N THR A 17 15.11 -25.64 -32.68
CA THR A 17 13.72 -25.18 -32.73
C THR A 17 12.92 -25.59 -31.49
N PHE A 18 13.29 -26.69 -30.81
CA PHE A 18 12.64 -27.05 -29.54
C PHE A 18 13.03 -26.11 -28.39
N LEU A 19 14.25 -25.55 -28.40
CA LEU A 19 14.69 -24.58 -27.39
C LEU A 19 14.05 -23.19 -27.59
N VAL A 20 13.83 -22.77 -28.84
CA VAL A 20 13.20 -21.47 -29.11
C VAL A 20 11.70 -21.49 -28.74
N VAL A 21 10.99 -22.59 -28.97
CA VAL A 21 9.56 -22.70 -28.62
C VAL A 21 9.33 -22.82 -27.11
N TYR A 22 10.28 -23.40 -26.35
CA TYR A 22 10.21 -23.40 -24.87
C TYR A 22 10.61 -22.06 -24.24
N SER A 23 11.38 -21.22 -24.94
CA SER A 23 11.79 -19.90 -24.44
C SER A 23 10.72 -18.82 -24.61
N GLN A 24 9.66 -19.07 -25.38
CA GLN A 24 8.58 -18.10 -25.65
C GLN A 24 7.26 -18.38 -24.92
N SER A 25 7.21 -19.39 -24.07
CA SER A 25 6.04 -19.67 -23.21
C SER A 25 6.23 -19.20 -21.76
N VAL A 26 7.33 -18.52 -21.44
CA VAL A 26 7.52 -17.78 -20.18
C VAL A 26 7.55 -16.28 -20.47
N SER A 27 6.58 -15.80 -21.24
CA SER A 27 6.02 -14.48 -20.98
C SER A 27 4.82 -14.71 -20.08
N VAL A 28 5.13 -15.01 -18.81
CA VAL A 28 4.19 -14.80 -17.72
C VAL A 28 3.93 -13.30 -17.71
N SER A 29 2.96 -12.88 -18.52
CA SER A 29 2.14 -11.71 -18.24
C SER A 29 1.29 -12.05 -17.02
N ALA A 30 1.95 -12.31 -15.89
CA ALA A 30 1.44 -11.87 -14.63
C ALA A 30 1.87 -10.40 -14.53
N GLU A 31 1.23 -9.54 -15.31
CA GLU A 31 0.59 -8.42 -14.62
C GLU A 31 -0.40 -9.10 -13.68
N GLU A 32 0.12 -9.52 -12.53
CA GLU A 32 -0.69 -9.71 -11.35
C GLU A 32 -1.40 -8.37 -11.25
N ASN A 33 -2.66 -8.32 -11.67
CA ASN A 33 -3.54 -7.25 -11.27
C ASN A 33 -3.57 -7.39 -9.75
N VAL A 34 -2.59 -6.80 -9.08
CA VAL A 34 -2.58 -6.71 -7.63
C VAL A 34 -3.73 -5.77 -7.36
N SER A 35 -4.91 -6.38 -7.19
CA SER A 35 -6.12 -5.68 -6.89
C SER A 35 -5.81 -4.81 -5.69
N LEU A 36 -5.99 -3.50 -5.85
CA LEU A 36 -5.82 -2.57 -4.77
C LEU A 36 -6.62 -3.08 -3.57
N PRO A 37 -6.11 -2.92 -2.33
CA PRO A 37 -6.90 -3.19 -1.16
C PRO A 37 -8.26 -2.47 -1.28
N PRO A 38 -9.38 -3.09 -0.87
CA PRO A 38 -10.71 -2.48 -1.02
C PRO A 38 -10.80 -1.07 -0.44
N GLU A 39 -10.03 -0.80 0.62
CA GLU A 39 -9.92 0.54 1.20
C GLU A 39 -9.25 1.55 0.28
N VAL A 40 -8.19 1.16 -0.43
CA VAL A 40 -7.49 2.03 -1.40
C VAL A 40 -8.37 2.26 -2.62
N GLU A 41 -9.04 1.22 -3.11
CA GLU A 41 -10.01 1.35 -4.22
C GLU A 41 -11.14 2.31 -3.85
N ALA A 42 -11.69 2.20 -2.63
CA ALA A 42 -12.76 3.07 -2.15
C ALA A 42 -12.31 4.54 -2.03
N ILE A 43 -11.11 4.79 -1.49
CA ILE A 43 -10.51 6.14 -1.43
C ILE A 43 -10.35 6.73 -2.84
N ASN A 44 -9.83 5.93 -3.77
CA ASN A 44 -9.55 6.40 -5.13
C ASN A 44 -10.82 6.58 -5.99
N LYS A 45 -11.91 5.88 -5.66
CA LYS A 45 -13.21 6.00 -6.33
C LYS A 45 -14.00 7.23 -5.89
N HIS A 46 -13.85 7.63 -4.63
CA HIS A 46 -14.50 8.79 -4.05
C HIS A 46 -13.45 9.68 -3.38
N PRO A 47 -12.56 10.32 -4.14
CA PRO A 47 -11.60 11.23 -3.55
C PRO A 47 -12.36 12.46 -3.06
N ALA A 48 -12.72 12.52 -1.77
CA ALA A 48 -12.94 13.80 -1.11
C ALA A 48 -11.68 14.61 -1.34
N THR A 49 -11.72 15.53 -2.31
CA THR A 49 -10.79 16.65 -2.36
C THR A 49 -9.33 16.26 -2.12
N ALA A 50 -8.86 15.14 -2.67
CA ALA A 50 -7.51 14.68 -2.39
C ALA A 50 -6.93 13.90 -3.56
N LYS A 51 -5.61 14.00 -3.72
CA LYS A 51 -4.87 13.17 -4.67
C LYS A 51 -5.14 11.69 -4.36
N PRO A 52 -5.28 10.83 -5.38
CA PRO A 52 -5.36 9.40 -5.19
C PRO A 52 -4.24 8.89 -4.27
N VAL A 53 -4.54 7.89 -3.46
CA VAL A 53 -3.53 7.15 -2.73
C VAL A 53 -2.89 6.19 -3.73
N ASN A 54 -1.63 6.45 -4.11
CA ASN A 54 -0.82 5.40 -4.74
C ASN A 54 -0.62 4.30 -3.70
N PHE A 55 -0.72 3.04 -4.07
CA PHE A 55 -0.49 1.92 -3.17
C PHE A 55 0.44 0.94 -3.85
N ASP A 56 1.65 0.85 -3.31
CA ASP A 56 2.63 -0.11 -3.75
C ASP A 56 2.44 -1.41 -2.96
N SER A 57 1.85 -2.40 -3.62
CA SER A 57 1.63 -3.72 -3.05
C SER A 57 2.92 -4.49 -2.81
N GLU A 58 4.02 -4.15 -3.49
CA GLU A 58 5.31 -4.82 -3.31
C GLU A 58 5.92 -4.49 -1.94
N ASN A 59 5.53 -3.36 -1.33
CA ASN A 59 6.01 -2.90 -0.03
C ASN A 59 5.17 -3.37 1.16
N ILE A 60 4.17 -4.25 0.97
CA ILE A 60 3.30 -4.70 2.07
C ILE A 60 4.10 -5.33 3.21
N ASP A 61 5.10 -6.18 2.91
CA ASP A 61 5.90 -6.82 3.94
C ASP A 61 6.76 -5.81 4.71
N HIS A 62 7.25 -4.77 4.02
CA HIS A 62 7.93 -3.64 4.65
C HIS A 62 7.00 -2.87 5.60
N TYR A 63 5.77 -2.57 5.17
CA TYR A 63 4.77 -1.94 6.03
C TYR A 63 4.42 -2.78 7.25
N ARG A 64 4.29 -4.11 7.09
CA ARG A 64 4.09 -5.05 8.20
C ARG A 64 5.23 -4.99 9.20
N THR A 65 6.48 -4.99 8.73
CA THR A 65 7.66 -4.90 9.59
C THR A 65 7.64 -3.62 10.42
N ILE A 66 7.44 -2.45 9.81
CA ILE A 66 7.41 -1.18 10.55
C ILE A 66 6.24 -1.13 11.52
N ALA A 67 5.04 -1.57 11.12
CA ALA A 67 3.89 -1.61 12.03
C ALA A 67 4.15 -2.50 13.26
N ALA A 68 4.77 -3.67 13.05
CA ALA A 68 5.12 -4.58 14.14
C ALA A 68 6.17 -3.98 15.10
N GLU A 69 7.15 -3.23 14.59
CA GLU A 69 8.12 -2.48 15.40
C GLU A 69 7.45 -1.40 16.29
N LEU A 70 6.32 -0.86 15.84
CA LEU A 70 5.48 0.06 16.61
C LEU A 70 4.50 -0.66 17.55
N GLY A 71 4.55 -2.00 17.65
CA GLY A 71 3.59 -2.78 18.44
C GLY A 71 2.18 -2.78 17.85
N MET A 72 2.06 -2.60 16.53
CA MET A 72 0.82 -2.63 15.76
C MET A 72 0.82 -3.80 14.78
N ASP A 73 -0.37 -4.13 14.26
CA ASP A 73 -0.62 -5.15 13.26
C ASP A 73 -1.17 -4.44 12.02
N TYR A 74 -0.38 -4.45 10.95
CA TYR A 74 -0.73 -3.79 9.70
C TYR A 74 -2.00 -4.36 9.05
N ASP A 75 -2.20 -5.68 9.11
CA ASP A 75 -3.32 -6.33 8.42
C ASP A 75 -4.65 -6.17 9.19
N LYS A 76 -4.59 -5.70 10.44
CA LYS A 76 -5.73 -5.56 11.34
C LYS A 76 -6.57 -4.33 11.02
N SER A 77 -7.89 -4.51 11.07
CA SER A 77 -8.85 -3.42 11.20
C SER A 77 -9.20 -3.22 12.68
N TYR A 78 -8.84 -2.06 13.22
CA TYR A 78 -9.02 -1.71 14.62
C TYR A 78 -10.36 -1.04 14.85
N GLY A 79 -10.99 -1.27 16.01
CA GLY A 79 -11.98 -0.30 16.49
C GLY A 79 -11.30 1.03 16.84
N TYR A 80 -11.95 2.17 16.65
CA TYR A 80 -11.32 3.48 16.94
C TYR A 80 -10.73 3.59 18.37
N ARG A 81 -11.42 3.05 19.37
CA ARG A 81 -10.91 3.00 20.75
C ARG A 81 -9.66 2.14 20.87
N GLU A 82 -9.69 0.96 20.27
CA GLU A 82 -8.57 0.03 20.27
C GLU A 82 -7.35 0.63 19.57
N TRP A 83 -7.56 1.31 18.43
CA TRP A 83 -6.55 2.07 17.72
C TRP A 83 -5.88 3.11 18.62
N ALA A 84 -6.68 3.93 19.30
CA ALA A 84 -6.18 4.95 20.21
C ALA A 84 -5.43 4.35 21.42
N ASP A 85 -5.91 3.22 21.94
CA ASP A 85 -5.27 2.51 23.04
C ASP A 85 -3.94 1.88 22.61
N SER A 86 -3.87 1.26 21.43
CA SER A 86 -2.62 0.75 20.85
C SER A 86 -1.59 1.85 20.63
N LYS A 87 -2.00 3.01 20.09
CA LYS A 87 -1.10 4.17 19.98
C LYS A 87 -0.60 4.62 21.35
N ARG A 88 -1.47 4.72 22.36
CA ARG A 88 -1.08 5.15 23.70
C ARG A 88 -0.12 4.17 24.38
N GLN A 89 -0.38 2.87 24.27
CA GLN A 89 0.44 1.82 24.87
C GLN A 89 1.84 1.75 24.27
N ASN A 90 1.97 2.00 22.97
CA ASN A 90 3.25 2.00 22.25
C ASN A 90 3.84 3.42 22.07
N GLU A 91 3.31 4.40 22.81
CA GLU A 91 3.76 5.79 22.77
C GLU A 91 3.75 6.41 21.36
N ILE A 92 2.87 6.01 20.45
CA ILE A 92 2.83 6.52 19.08
C ILE A 92 2.12 7.88 19.03
N GLY A 93 2.86 8.95 18.73
CA GLY A 93 2.30 10.30 18.67
C GLY A 93 1.87 10.81 20.04
N ILE A 94 2.76 10.70 21.04
CA ILE A 94 2.59 11.37 22.33
C ILE A 94 2.38 12.89 22.11
N ALA A 95 1.73 13.57 23.06
CA ALA A 95 1.37 14.98 22.91
C ALA A 95 2.58 15.84 22.50
N GLY A 96 2.46 16.56 21.37
CA GLY A 96 3.54 17.38 20.81
C GLY A 96 4.54 16.64 19.91
N HIS A 97 4.41 15.31 19.76
CA HIS A 97 5.27 14.48 18.91
C HIS A 97 4.53 13.90 17.72
N TYR A 98 3.59 14.67 17.17
CA TYR A 98 2.94 14.32 15.93
C TYR A 98 2.66 15.58 15.11
N GLU A 99 2.75 15.43 13.80
CA GLU A 99 2.45 16.47 12.82
C GLU A 99 1.49 15.86 11.80
N MET A 100 0.35 16.50 11.57
CA MET A 100 -0.53 16.12 10.47
C MET A 100 0.13 16.59 9.18
N LEU A 101 0.46 15.65 8.29
CA LEU A 101 1.11 15.96 7.01
C LEU A 101 0.08 16.18 5.91
N ASN A 102 -0.92 15.31 5.85
CA ASN A 102 -1.99 15.38 4.87
C ASN A 102 -3.30 14.89 5.47
N PHE A 103 -4.39 15.36 4.89
CA PHE A 103 -5.75 14.96 5.18
C PHE A 103 -6.47 14.78 3.84
N SER A 104 -7.64 14.16 3.84
CA SER A 104 -8.50 13.99 2.65
C SER A 104 -9.13 15.32 2.17
N THR A 105 -8.31 16.36 2.07
CA THR A 105 -8.61 17.78 1.77
C THR A 105 -7.40 18.47 1.12
N GLU A 106 -6.60 17.74 0.35
CA GLU A 106 -5.35 18.20 -0.29
C GLU A 106 -4.26 18.69 0.69
N GLY A 107 -4.37 18.36 1.98
CA GLY A 107 -3.33 18.66 2.96
C GLY A 107 -3.31 20.10 3.46
N ASP A 108 -4.40 20.87 3.30
CA ASP A 108 -4.61 22.10 4.08
C ASP A 108 -5.31 21.76 5.41
N PRO A 109 -4.58 21.73 6.54
CA PRO A 109 -5.17 21.46 7.85
C PRO A 109 -5.97 22.66 8.40
N ASP A 110 -5.83 23.85 7.80
CA ASP A 110 -6.54 25.06 8.21
C ASP A 110 -7.89 25.23 7.48
N ASP A 111 -8.14 24.47 6.40
CA ASP A 111 -9.45 24.39 5.74
C ASP A 111 -10.43 23.53 6.54
N GLN A 112 -11.01 24.15 7.57
CA GLN A 112 -12.01 23.52 8.43
C GLN A 112 -13.22 22.98 7.65
N GLN A 113 -13.64 23.66 6.58
CA GLN A 113 -14.81 23.24 5.81
C GLN A 113 -14.52 21.93 5.08
N ALA A 114 -13.35 21.84 4.44
CA ALA A 114 -12.90 20.62 3.80
C ALA A 114 -12.73 19.50 4.85
N MET A 115 -12.14 19.80 6.02
CA MET A 115 -11.96 18.81 7.08
C MET A 115 -13.29 18.20 7.54
N TYR A 116 -14.30 19.05 7.79
CA TYR A 116 -15.64 18.58 8.15
C TYR A 116 -16.35 17.85 7.01
N ALA A 117 -16.10 18.23 5.76
CA ALA A 117 -16.67 17.55 4.61
C ALA A 117 -16.12 16.12 4.50
N SER A 118 -14.82 15.94 4.67
CA SER A 118 -14.21 14.61 4.54
C SER A 118 -14.53 13.69 5.71
N MET A 119 -14.70 14.22 6.93
CA MET A 119 -15.20 13.43 8.07
C MET A 119 -16.61 12.87 7.87
N ARG A 120 -17.39 13.41 6.91
CA ARG A 120 -18.72 12.89 6.53
C ARG A 120 -18.64 11.81 5.46
N GLU A 121 -17.48 11.61 4.86
CA GLU A 121 -17.31 10.58 3.86
C GLU A 121 -17.22 9.19 4.46
N PRO A 122 -17.66 8.16 3.71
CA PRO A 122 -17.59 6.78 4.18
C PRO A 122 -16.14 6.27 4.29
N HIS A 123 -15.18 6.89 3.61
CA HIS A 123 -13.78 6.48 3.65
C HIS A 123 -12.89 7.71 3.78
N HIS A 124 -12.79 8.20 5.01
CA HIS A 124 -11.91 9.30 5.36
C HIS A 124 -10.49 8.78 5.63
N TRP A 125 -9.43 9.49 5.24
CA TRP A 125 -8.06 9.09 5.55
C TRP A 125 -7.23 10.25 6.07
N GLU A 126 -6.20 9.92 6.84
CA GLU A 126 -5.29 10.89 7.46
C GLU A 126 -3.84 10.39 7.34
N SER A 127 -2.91 11.33 7.19
CA SER A 127 -1.48 11.06 7.27
C SER A 127 -0.80 11.88 8.35
N PHE A 128 -0.07 11.20 9.23
CA PHE A 128 0.65 11.82 10.33
C PHE A 128 2.11 11.38 10.34
N TYR A 129 3.01 12.33 10.64
CA TYR A 129 4.37 12.05 11.07
C TYR A 129 4.42 11.98 12.60
N PHE A 130 4.89 10.88 13.16
CA PHE A 130 5.11 10.66 14.59
C PHE A 130 6.61 10.78 14.89
N SER A 131 7.03 11.97 15.31
CA SER A 131 8.46 12.32 15.45
C SER A 131 9.19 11.51 16.52
N ASN A 132 8.48 11.00 17.52
CA ASN A 132 9.07 10.18 18.57
C ASN A 132 9.40 8.74 18.14
N HIS A 133 8.88 8.29 16.99
CA HIS A 133 9.22 7.01 16.36
C HIS A 133 9.88 7.17 14.98
N ASP A 134 10.06 8.43 14.55
CA ASP A 134 10.49 8.81 13.22
C ASP A 134 9.76 8.02 12.11
N VAL A 135 8.43 8.09 12.14
CA VAL A 135 7.59 7.33 11.20
C VAL A 135 6.43 8.18 10.69
N THR A 136 6.12 8.06 9.41
CA THR A 136 4.93 8.59 8.78
C THR A 136 3.92 7.46 8.56
N MET A 137 2.66 7.68 8.89
CA MET A 137 1.61 6.66 8.77
C MET A 137 0.40 7.23 8.04
N LEU A 138 -0.10 6.46 7.08
CA LEU A 138 -1.41 6.65 6.42
C LEU A 138 -2.37 5.62 6.96
N TYR A 139 -3.54 6.06 7.38
CA TYR A 139 -4.62 5.17 7.75
C TYR A 139 -5.96 5.71 7.27
N VAL A 140 -6.88 4.78 7.04
CA VAL A 140 -8.27 5.08 6.68
C VAL A 140 -9.15 4.87 7.92
N ILE A 141 -10.12 5.75 8.08
CA ILE A 141 -11.21 5.69 9.04
C ILE A 141 -12.50 5.46 8.26
N LYS A 142 -13.17 4.34 8.54
CA LYS A 142 -14.43 3.97 7.90
C LYS A 142 -15.54 3.76 8.93
N PRO A 143 -16.81 4.11 8.62
CA PRO A 143 -17.92 3.81 9.50
C PRO A 143 -18.11 2.29 9.61
N ALA A 144 -18.59 1.88 10.78
CA ALA A 144 -19.03 0.53 11.08
C ALA A 144 -20.46 0.57 11.62
N GLU A 145 -21.05 -0.61 11.83
CA GLU A 145 -22.40 -0.73 12.37
C GLU A 145 -22.55 -0.01 13.72
N ALA A 146 -23.78 0.43 14.01
CA ALA A 146 -24.16 1.10 15.26
C ALA A 146 -23.36 2.39 15.57
N GLY A 147 -23.01 3.17 14.54
CA GLY A 147 -22.32 4.46 14.71
C GLY A 147 -20.87 4.34 15.20
N ARG A 148 -20.25 3.18 14.98
CA ARG A 148 -18.84 2.94 15.31
C ARG A 148 -17.95 3.27 14.11
N SER A 149 -16.64 3.26 14.32
CA SER A 149 -15.66 3.45 13.25
C SER A 149 -14.52 2.46 13.38
N LEU A 150 -14.03 2.01 12.23
CA LEU A 150 -12.86 1.16 12.10
C LEU A 150 -11.71 1.96 11.51
N VAL A 151 -10.50 1.66 11.97
CA VAL A 151 -9.26 2.27 11.49
C VAL A 151 -8.37 1.16 10.92
N LYS A 152 -7.77 1.39 9.75
CA LYS A 152 -6.84 0.45 9.11
C LYS A 152 -5.63 1.19 8.55
N ILE A 153 -4.44 0.66 8.81
CA ILE A 153 -3.19 1.18 8.24
C ILE A 153 -3.18 0.86 6.74
N ILE A 154 -2.84 1.86 5.94
CA ILE A 154 -2.71 1.73 4.48
C ILE A 154 -1.25 1.79 4.07
N LYS A 155 -0.46 2.67 4.70
CA LYS A 155 0.99 2.77 4.50
C LYS A 155 1.66 3.20 5.80
N VAL A 156 2.90 2.78 5.99
CA VAL A 156 3.74 3.26 7.10
C VAL A 156 5.19 3.28 6.64
N GLU A 157 5.88 4.40 6.82
CA GLU A 157 7.22 4.64 6.29
C GLU A 157 8.10 5.37 7.29
N ARG A 158 9.42 5.15 7.20
CA ARG A 158 10.39 5.83 8.07
C ARG A 158 10.63 7.28 7.63
N GLY A 159 10.86 8.14 8.60
CA GLY A 159 11.13 9.56 8.38
C GLY A 159 9.88 10.41 8.19
N ARG A 160 10.12 11.71 8.05
CA ARG A 160 9.09 12.70 7.67
C ARG A 160 8.95 12.71 6.16
N VAL A 161 8.06 11.86 5.63
CA VAL A 161 7.81 11.73 4.19
C VAL A 161 6.56 12.54 3.86
N PRO A 162 6.69 13.77 3.33
CA PRO A 162 5.55 14.64 3.07
C PRO A 162 4.63 14.11 1.97
N GLU A 163 5.12 13.23 1.10
CA GLU A 163 4.36 12.65 0.00
C GLU A 163 4.50 11.13 -0.01
N ILE A 164 3.63 10.47 0.75
CA ILE A 164 3.40 9.01 0.70
C ILE A 164 2.52 8.58 -0.49
N HIS A 165 2.23 9.52 -1.39
CA HIS A 165 1.40 9.36 -2.59
C HIS A 165 2.22 9.02 -3.85
N GLN A 166 3.55 9.03 -3.81
CA GLN A 166 4.39 8.69 -4.97
C GLN A 166 4.53 7.19 -5.16
#